data_AF-A0A969WRJ2-F1
#
_entry.id   AF-A0A969WRJ2-F1
#
_cell.length_a   1.000
_cell.length_b   1.000
_cell.length_c   1.000
_cell.angle_alpha   90.00
_cell.angle_beta   90.00
_cell.angle_gamma   90.00
#
_symmetry.space_group_name_H-M   'P 1'
#
loop_
_entity.id
_entity.type
_entity.pdbx_description
1 polymer ?
#
loop_
_entity_poly.entity_id
_entity_poly.type
_entity_poly.pdbx_seq_one_letter_code
_entity_poly.pdbx_strand_id
1 'polypeptide(L)'
;MDFENNNEVVDLDPEVETESVENQEVAELEKVDESVETSEVAEPIRSAQDRAFADMRRQNEELAREAQEARRQAEELNATLGNWFDGETPEERAIQAQAFYEERTPEEVRAEIESQQANEAIQNELQSTKEELQSIKINTKMAEDLKTLQALDPTIKSLDDLGSDYALYIQAGLPCDKAYRAIKADEAENKVVTPKPIGAVVGDGSEETFHAADDERLNSQDFVNKHFEQIKKSMSKW
;
A
#
# COMPACT_ATOMS: atom_id res chain seq x y z
N MET A 1 -43.27 29.82 30.24
CA MET A 1 -43.96 28.79 29.44
C MET A 1 -43.76 27.50 30.20
N ASP A 2 -44.74 27.21 31.03
CA ASP A 2 -44.88 25.96 31.78
C ASP A 2 -45.44 24.90 30.83
N PHE A 3 -44.86 23.70 30.84
CA PHE A 3 -45.52 22.48 30.36
C PHE A 3 -45.13 21.31 31.28
N GLU A 4 -45.97 21.16 32.29
CA GLU A 4 -46.55 19.92 32.83
C GLU A 4 -45.93 18.58 32.41
N ASN A 5 -45.22 18.00 33.37
CA ASN A 5 -45.41 16.65 33.91
C ASN A 5 -46.60 15.84 33.32
N ASN A 6 -46.32 14.70 32.67
CA ASN A 6 -47.25 13.58 32.73
C ASN A 6 -46.52 12.22 32.77
N ASN A 7 -46.86 11.51 33.83
CA ASN A 7 -46.43 10.21 34.30
C ASN A 7 -47.12 9.10 33.49
N GLU A 8 -46.39 8.10 32.99
CA GLU A 8 -46.96 6.76 32.86
C GLU A 8 -45.88 5.68 32.98
N VAL A 9 -45.98 4.96 34.09
CA VAL A 9 -45.23 3.77 34.47
C VAL A 9 -45.89 2.60 33.77
N VAL A 10 -45.14 1.79 33.03
CA VAL A 10 -45.61 0.49 32.54
C VAL A 10 -44.58 -0.55 32.96
N ASP A 11 -44.78 -1.06 34.18
CA ASP A 11 -44.35 -2.40 34.58
C ASP A 11 -45.04 -3.43 33.70
N LEU A 12 -44.32 -4.46 33.22
CA LEU A 12 -44.87 -5.75 32.76
C LEU A 12 -43.73 -6.74 32.48
N ASP A 13 -43.27 -7.43 33.54
CA ASP A 13 -42.80 -8.82 33.42
C ASP A 13 -44.02 -9.75 33.33
N PRO A 14 -43.92 -10.82 32.53
CA PRO A 14 -44.34 -12.11 33.06
C PRO A 14 -43.36 -13.25 32.72
N GLU A 15 -43.04 -14.03 33.75
CA GLU A 15 -42.45 -15.37 33.72
C GLU A 15 -43.05 -16.26 32.62
N VAL A 16 -42.22 -16.99 31.85
CA VAL A 16 -42.58 -18.31 31.28
C VAL A 16 -41.34 -19.21 31.14
N GLU A 17 -41.34 -20.23 32.00
CA GLU A 17 -40.99 -21.64 31.81
C GLU A 17 -39.65 -22.08 31.20
N THR A 18 -38.92 -22.77 32.07
CA THR A 18 -38.05 -23.91 31.80
C THR A 18 -38.71 -24.96 30.89
N GLU A 19 -38.04 -25.38 29.81
CA GLU A 19 -38.29 -26.70 29.23
C GLU A 19 -36.98 -27.37 28.77
N SER A 20 -36.70 -28.47 29.46
CA SER A 20 -35.66 -29.46 29.22
C SER A 20 -36.21 -30.60 28.38
N VAL A 21 -35.64 -30.88 27.19
CA VAL A 21 -35.74 -32.15 26.43
C VAL A 21 -34.53 -32.17 25.47
N GLU A 22 -33.41 -32.85 25.72
CA GLU A 22 -33.14 -34.30 25.60
C GLU A 22 -33.56 -34.93 24.26
N ASN A 23 -32.61 -35.07 23.32
CA ASN A 23 -32.49 -36.11 22.28
C ASN A 23 -31.36 -35.68 21.32
N GLN A 24 -30.12 -36.14 21.42
CA GLN A 24 -29.63 -37.48 21.08
C GLN A 24 -30.10 -37.97 19.69
N GLU A 25 -29.35 -37.62 18.65
CA GLU A 25 -29.24 -38.44 17.44
C GLU A 25 -27.77 -38.79 17.22
N VAL A 26 -27.48 -40.05 17.52
CA VAL A 26 -26.22 -40.74 17.23
C VAL A 26 -26.31 -41.18 15.77
N ALA A 27 -25.59 -40.50 14.87
CA ALA A 27 -25.47 -40.96 13.49
C ALA A 27 -24.55 -42.19 13.45
N GLU A 28 -25.19 -43.34 13.31
CA GLU A 28 -24.59 -44.66 13.16
C GLU A 28 -23.78 -44.73 11.85
N LEU A 29 -22.46 -44.91 11.95
CA LEU A 29 -21.56 -45.10 10.82
C LEU A 29 -21.73 -46.52 10.26
N GLU A 30 -22.44 -46.61 9.15
CA GLU A 30 -22.61 -47.82 8.34
C GLU A 30 -21.24 -48.30 7.79
N LYS A 31 -20.86 -49.52 8.18
CA LYS A 31 -19.68 -50.22 7.65
C LYS A 31 -19.94 -50.65 6.21
N VAL A 32 -19.13 -50.14 5.28
CA VAL A 32 -18.92 -50.76 3.97
C VAL A 32 -17.52 -51.37 3.97
N ASP A 33 -17.49 -52.69 3.92
CA ASP A 33 -16.28 -53.51 3.73
C ASP A 33 -16.33 -54.06 2.30
N GLU A 34 -15.27 -53.79 1.54
CA GLU A 34 -14.70 -54.59 0.44
C GLU A 34 -14.06 -53.68 -0.62
N SER A 35 -12.73 -53.63 -0.61
CA SER A 35 -11.91 -54.23 -1.67
C SER A 35 -10.50 -53.63 -1.62
N VAL A 36 -9.55 -54.50 -1.30
CA VAL A 36 -8.11 -54.23 -1.39
C VAL A 36 -7.75 -54.14 -2.87
N GLU A 37 -7.63 -52.92 -3.38
CA GLU A 37 -6.78 -52.63 -4.53
C GLU A 37 -5.55 -51.88 -4.02
N THR A 38 -4.41 -52.55 -4.08
CA THR A 38 -3.09 -51.97 -3.84
C THR A 38 -2.81 -50.94 -4.93
N SER A 39 -3.33 -49.72 -4.73
CA SER A 39 -2.90 -48.54 -5.45
C SER A 39 -1.67 -48.00 -4.74
N GLU A 40 -0.56 -47.97 -5.47
CA GLU A 40 0.71 -47.39 -5.06
C GLU A 40 0.43 -46.04 -4.38
N VAL A 41 0.81 -45.93 -3.10
CA VAL A 41 0.72 -44.69 -2.33
C VAL A 41 1.68 -43.70 -2.98
N ALA A 42 1.16 -42.94 -3.95
CA ALA A 42 1.80 -41.75 -4.45
C ALA A 42 2.03 -40.85 -3.24
N GLU A 43 3.29 -40.50 -3.00
CA GLU A 43 3.65 -39.54 -1.96
C GLU A 43 2.76 -38.31 -2.13
N PRO A 44 2.05 -37.84 -1.08
CA PRO A 44 1.28 -36.62 -1.21
C PRO A 44 2.27 -35.53 -1.58
N ILE A 45 2.12 -34.98 -2.79
CA ILE A 45 2.83 -33.78 -3.21
C ILE A 45 2.40 -32.72 -2.20
N ARG A 46 3.17 -32.57 -1.12
CA ARG A 46 2.92 -31.61 -0.05
C ARG A 46 2.90 -30.26 -0.72
N SER A 47 1.69 -29.75 -0.93
CA SER A 47 1.48 -28.44 -1.52
C SER A 47 2.18 -27.43 -0.62
N ALA A 48 2.74 -26.36 -1.18
CA ALA A 48 3.29 -25.27 -0.37
C ALA A 48 2.28 -24.75 0.67
N GLN A 49 0.98 -24.88 0.38
CA GLN A 49 -0.11 -24.56 1.29
C GLN A 49 -0.15 -25.49 2.51
N ASP A 50 0.05 -26.79 2.35
CA ASP A 50 0.05 -27.75 3.47
C ASP A 50 1.20 -27.50 4.45
N ARG A 51 2.34 -27.02 3.96
CA ARG A 51 3.47 -26.58 4.80
C ARG A 51 3.13 -25.31 5.59
N ALA A 52 2.53 -24.32 4.93
CA ALA A 52 2.09 -23.10 5.61
C ALA A 52 1.06 -23.38 6.73
N PHE A 53 0.12 -24.31 6.50
CA PHE A 53 -0.83 -24.72 7.54
C PHE A 53 -0.19 -25.53 8.67
N ALA A 54 0.85 -26.32 8.39
CA ALA A 54 1.61 -27.02 9.42
C ALA A 54 2.46 -26.05 10.26
N ASP A 55 3.01 -25.01 9.65
CA ASP A 55 3.77 -23.96 10.34
C ASP A 55 2.86 -23.09 11.19
N MET A 56 1.70 -22.66 10.66
CA MET A 56 0.70 -21.91 11.42
C MET A 56 0.17 -22.69 12.63
N ARG A 57 -0.07 -24.01 12.48
CA ARG A 57 -0.48 -24.84 13.63
C ARG A 57 0.58 -24.89 14.72
N ARG A 58 1.85 -25.07 14.34
CA ARG A 58 2.96 -25.04 15.30
C ARG A 58 3.08 -23.69 16.00
N GLN A 59 2.98 -22.58 15.26
CA GLN A 59 3.00 -21.24 15.84
C GLN A 59 1.81 -20.99 16.78
N ASN A 60 0.61 -21.42 16.41
CA ASN A 60 -0.55 -21.30 17.28
C ASN A 60 -0.42 -22.16 18.54
N GLU A 61 0.13 -23.37 18.44
CA GLU A 61 0.43 -24.23 19.59
C GLU A 61 1.50 -23.61 20.51
N GLU A 62 2.53 -22.99 19.94
CA GLU A 62 3.56 -22.26 20.68
C GLU A 62 2.98 -21.03 21.38
N LEU A 63 2.19 -20.20 20.69
CA LEU A 63 1.50 -19.05 21.26
C LEU A 63 0.49 -19.46 22.34
N ALA A 64 -0.22 -20.57 22.13
CA ALA A 64 -1.14 -21.09 23.13
C ALA A 64 -0.40 -21.57 24.38
N ARG A 65 0.75 -22.23 24.21
CA ARG A 65 1.61 -22.64 25.32
C ARG A 65 2.16 -21.43 26.06
N GLU A 66 2.69 -20.44 25.35
CA GLU A 66 3.21 -19.20 25.95
C GLU A 66 2.11 -18.46 26.72
N ALA A 67 0.91 -18.32 26.13
CA ALA A 67 -0.23 -17.71 26.82
C ALA A 67 -0.66 -18.50 28.06
N GLN A 68 -0.60 -19.83 28.01
CA GLN A 68 -0.89 -20.68 29.17
C GLN A 68 0.18 -20.52 30.26
N GLU A 69 1.46 -20.50 29.89
CA GLU A 69 2.57 -20.29 30.82
C GLU A 69 2.50 -18.90 31.47
N ALA A 70 2.21 -17.85 30.69
CA ALA A 70 2.02 -16.49 31.18
C ALA A 70 0.83 -16.41 32.16
N ARG A 71 -0.29 -17.06 31.85
CA ARG A 71 -1.45 -17.13 32.77
C ARG A 71 -1.08 -17.83 34.07
N ARG A 72 -0.38 -18.95 34.00
CA ARG A 72 0.09 -19.67 35.19
C ARG A 72 1.01 -18.80 36.04
N GLN A 73 1.97 -18.11 35.43
CA GLN A 73 2.86 -17.20 36.14
C GLN A 73 2.09 -16.04 36.79
N ALA A 74 1.11 -15.45 36.09
CA ALA A 74 0.27 -14.39 36.63
C ALA A 74 -0.59 -14.87 37.81
N GLU A 75 -1.16 -16.08 37.72
CA GLU A 75 -1.91 -16.71 38.80
C GLU A 75 -1.04 -17.00 40.01
N GLU A 76 0.17 -17.56 39.80
CA GLU A 76 1.14 -17.82 40.87
C GLU A 76 1.57 -16.52 41.56
N LEU A 77 1.91 -15.47 40.80
CA LEU A 77 2.23 -14.15 41.33
C LEU A 77 1.06 -13.58 42.14
N ASN A 78 -0.15 -13.61 41.60
CA ASN A 78 -1.34 -13.12 42.29
C ASN A 78 -1.65 -13.90 43.58
N ALA A 79 -1.44 -15.22 43.58
CA ALA A 79 -1.56 -16.06 44.77
C ALA A 79 -0.50 -15.70 45.81
N THR A 80 0.74 -15.42 45.40
CA THR A 80 1.79 -14.97 46.33
C THR A 80 1.47 -13.60 46.94
N LEU A 81 0.98 -12.64 46.15
CA LEU A 81 0.57 -11.33 46.63
C LEU A 81 -0.63 -11.42 47.59
N GLY A 82 -1.57 -12.33 47.33
CA GLY A 82 -2.73 -12.58 48.19
C GLY A 82 -2.39 -13.11 49.59
N ASN A 83 -1.16 -13.57 49.84
CA ASN A 83 -0.73 -13.93 51.20
C ASN A 83 -0.36 -12.71 52.06
N TRP A 84 -0.08 -11.56 51.43
CA TRP A 84 0.46 -10.37 52.10
C TRP A 84 -0.46 -9.14 51.99
N PHE A 85 -1.28 -9.08 50.93
CA PHE A 85 -2.12 -7.93 50.61
C PHE A 85 -3.58 -8.37 50.46
N ASP A 86 -4.48 -7.64 51.13
CA ASP A 86 -5.91 -7.90 51.14
C ASP A 86 -6.58 -7.12 50.01
N GLY A 87 -6.77 -7.77 48.86
CA GLY A 87 -7.46 -7.19 47.69
C GLY A 87 -8.37 -8.21 47.00
N GLU A 88 -9.58 -7.77 46.60
CA GLU A 88 -10.56 -8.64 45.93
C GLU A 88 -10.09 -8.98 44.50
N THR A 89 -9.42 -8.04 43.83
CA THR A 89 -8.87 -8.22 42.49
C THR A 89 -7.34 -8.33 42.49
N PRO A 90 -6.74 -8.98 41.48
CA PRO A 90 -5.28 -9.00 41.32
C PRO A 90 -4.67 -7.60 41.19
N GLU A 91 -5.40 -6.69 40.53
CA GLU A 91 -4.98 -5.30 40.34
C GLU A 91 -4.92 -4.55 41.68
N GLU A 92 -5.90 -4.73 42.57
CA GLU A 92 -5.88 -4.10 43.88
C GLU A 92 -4.71 -4.59 44.74
N ARG A 93 -4.40 -5.88 44.70
CA ARG A 93 -3.23 -6.43 45.40
C ARG A 93 -1.92 -5.87 44.83
N ALA A 94 -1.84 -5.70 43.51
CA ALA A 94 -0.68 -5.09 42.86
C ALA A 94 -0.53 -3.61 43.25
N ILE A 95 -1.62 -2.84 43.30
CA ILE A 95 -1.63 -1.44 43.75
C ILE A 95 -1.18 -1.36 45.21
N GLN A 96 -1.68 -2.23 46.08
CA GLN A 96 -1.25 -2.26 47.49
C GLN A 96 0.22 -2.64 47.64
N ALA A 97 0.71 -3.60 46.85
CA ALA A 97 2.12 -3.98 46.85
C ALA A 97 3.02 -2.83 46.38
N GLN A 98 2.60 -2.10 45.34
CA GLN A 98 3.30 -0.92 44.85
C GLN A 98 3.27 0.22 45.87
N ALA A 99 2.11 0.50 46.47
CA ALA A 99 1.97 1.50 47.52
C ALA A 99 2.84 1.18 48.74
N PHE A 100 2.93 -0.10 49.13
CA PHE A 100 3.82 -0.56 50.19
C PHE A 100 5.30 -0.36 49.83
N TYR A 101 5.69 -0.64 48.58
CA TYR A 101 7.06 -0.44 48.10
C TYR A 101 7.44 1.04 48.00
N GLU A 102 6.51 1.90 47.57
CA GLU A 102 6.72 3.34 47.40
C GLU A 102 6.47 4.16 48.69
N GLU A 103 6.06 3.50 49.78
CA GLU A 103 5.67 4.14 51.06
C GLU A 103 4.57 5.21 50.88
N ARG A 104 3.66 4.98 49.92
CA ARG A 104 2.54 5.87 49.58
C ARG A 104 1.20 5.23 49.93
N THR A 105 0.14 6.03 49.87
CA THR A 105 -1.21 5.49 50.08
C THR A 105 -1.69 4.75 48.82
N PRO A 106 -2.46 3.65 48.95
CA PRO A 106 -3.03 2.95 47.79
C PRO A 106 -3.93 3.85 46.92
N GLU A 107 -4.59 4.84 47.52
CA GLU A 107 -5.43 5.81 46.80
C GLU A 107 -4.59 6.73 45.88
N GLU A 108 -3.44 7.20 46.34
CA GLU A 108 -2.52 8.01 45.52
C GLU A 108 -1.98 7.23 44.32
N VAL A 109 -1.60 5.96 44.53
CA VAL A 109 -1.10 5.09 43.46
C VAL A 109 -2.21 4.78 42.46
N ARG A 110 -3.44 4.50 42.93
CA ARG A 110 -4.60 4.28 42.06
C ARG A 110 -4.88 5.51 41.19
N ALA A 111 -4.95 6.70 41.79
CA ALA A 111 -5.19 7.94 41.07
C ALA A 111 -4.09 8.23 40.02
N GLU A 112 -2.84 7.89 40.33
CA GLU A 112 -1.74 8.02 39.38
C GLU A 112 -1.87 7.05 38.20
N ILE A 113 -2.19 5.78 38.45
CA ILE A 113 -2.40 4.78 37.39
C ILE A 113 -3.57 5.20 36.48
N GLU A 114 -4.69 5.61 37.06
CA GLU A 114 -5.84 6.11 36.29
C GLU A 114 -5.48 7.33 35.45
N SER A 115 -4.69 8.26 36.01
CA SER A 115 -4.20 9.43 35.28
C SER A 115 -3.27 9.03 34.13
N GLN A 116 -2.35 8.09 34.36
CA GLN A 116 -1.45 7.58 33.33
C GLN A 116 -2.23 6.89 32.21
N GLN A 117 -3.18 6.01 32.53
CA GLN A 117 -4.02 5.34 31.54
C GLN A 117 -4.85 6.35 30.73
N ALA A 118 -5.44 7.36 31.37
CA ALA A 118 -6.16 8.41 30.65
C ALA A 118 -5.23 9.23 29.72
N ASN A 119 -4.02 9.56 30.18
CA ASN A 119 -3.04 10.26 29.37
C ASN A 119 -2.55 9.41 28.19
N GLU A 120 -2.31 8.12 28.39
CA GLU A 120 -1.93 7.18 27.34
C GLU A 120 -3.04 7.02 26.31
N ALA A 121 -4.30 6.90 26.74
CA ALA A 121 -5.45 6.85 25.84
C ALA A 121 -5.53 8.11 24.97
N ILE A 122 -5.41 9.30 25.58
CA ILE A 122 -5.39 10.58 24.85
C ILE A 122 -4.20 10.65 23.88
N GLN A 123 -3.02 10.19 24.28
CA GLN A 123 -1.83 10.19 23.41
C GLN A 123 -2.00 9.24 22.23
N ASN A 124 -2.57 8.07 22.45
CA ASN A 124 -2.86 7.10 21.39
C ASN A 124 -3.87 7.65 20.38
N GLU A 125 -4.95 8.28 20.86
CA GLU A 125 -5.95 8.95 19.99
C GLU A 125 -5.34 10.12 19.22
N LEU A 126 -4.48 10.91 19.86
CA LEU A 126 -3.77 12.01 19.19
C LEU A 126 -2.85 11.46 18.11
N GLN A 127 -2.10 10.40 18.41
CA GLN A 127 -1.19 9.77 17.46
C GLN A 127 -1.97 9.18 16.27
N SER A 128 -3.03 8.41 16.50
CA SER A 128 -3.85 7.85 15.42
C SER A 128 -4.44 8.97 14.55
N THR A 129 -5.01 10.01 15.16
CA THR A 129 -5.57 11.16 14.43
C THR A 129 -4.49 11.88 13.62
N LYS A 130 -3.27 12.02 14.17
CA LYS A 130 -2.15 12.64 13.47
C LYS A 130 -1.70 11.82 12.27
N GLU A 131 -1.62 10.50 12.40
CA GLU A 131 -1.28 9.57 11.32
C GLU A 131 -2.35 9.60 10.23
N GLU A 132 -3.63 9.60 10.58
CA GLU A 132 -4.74 9.76 9.65
C GLU A 132 -4.64 11.09 8.89
N LEU A 133 -4.43 12.20 9.60
CA LEU A 133 -4.29 13.52 8.99
C LEU A 133 -3.07 13.58 8.06
N GLN A 134 -1.95 12.99 8.46
CA GLN A 134 -0.76 12.88 7.62
C GLN A 134 -1.04 12.06 6.35
N SER A 135 -1.70 10.90 6.48
CA SER A 135 -2.03 10.07 5.32
C SER A 135 -2.97 10.79 4.36
N ILE A 136 -4.00 11.50 4.86
CA ILE A 136 -4.88 12.33 4.03
C ILE A 136 -4.07 13.41 3.31
N LYS A 137 -3.22 14.15 4.02
CA LYS A 137 -2.37 15.19 3.41
C LYS A 137 -1.44 14.64 2.33
N ILE A 138 -0.85 13.47 2.56
CA ILE A 138 0.00 12.80 1.57
C ILE A 138 -0.84 12.43 0.35
N ASN A 139 -1.99 11.78 0.54
CA ASN A 139 -2.87 11.37 -0.53
C ASN A 139 -3.40 12.56 -1.35
N THR A 140 -3.79 13.65 -0.70
CA THR A 140 -4.23 14.87 -1.40
C THR A 140 -3.10 15.48 -2.21
N LYS A 141 -1.90 15.57 -1.64
CA LYS A 141 -0.74 16.13 -2.34
C LYS A 141 -0.33 15.23 -3.53
N MET A 142 -0.34 13.91 -3.35
CA MET A 142 -0.08 12.97 -4.44
C MET A 142 -1.11 13.09 -5.56
N ALA A 143 -2.40 13.26 -5.24
CA ALA A 143 -3.44 13.47 -6.24
C ALA A 143 -3.28 14.81 -6.98
N GLU A 144 -2.91 15.87 -6.28
CA GLU A 144 -2.57 17.17 -6.88
C GLU A 144 -1.37 17.07 -7.82
N ASP A 145 -0.28 16.45 -7.35
CA ASP A 145 0.93 16.23 -8.14
C ASP A 145 0.62 15.40 -9.39
N LEU A 146 -0.12 14.29 -9.26
CA LEU A 146 -0.53 13.47 -10.40
C LEU A 146 -1.35 14.27 -11.42
N LYS A 147 -2.28 15.12 -10.95
CA LYS A 147 -3.07 16.00 -11.84
C LYS A 147 -2.18 17.00 -12.58
N THR A 148 -1.18 17.58 -11.91
CA THR A 148 -0.22 18.49 -12.57
C THR A 148 0.62 17.77 -13.62
N LEU A 149 1.07 16.55 -13.34
CA LEU A 149 1.83 15.73 -14.29
C LEU A 149 0.99 15.33 -15.48
N GLN A 150 -0.26 14.90 -15.29
CA GLN A 150 -1.17 14.55 -16.38
C GLN A 150 -1.50 15.75 -17.28
N ALA A 151 -1.47 16.97 -16.74
CA ALA A 151 -1.62 18.18 -17.54
C ALA A 151 -0.38 18.47 -18.41
N LEU A 152 0.81 18.04 -18.00
CA LEU A 152 2.06 18.15 -18.77
C LEU A 152 2.23 16.99 -19.76
N ASP A 153 1.96 15.78 -19.31
CA ASP A 153 2.07 14.54 -20.08
C ASP A 153 0.94 13.55 -19.73
N PRO A 154 -0.05 13.37 -20.62
CA PRO A 154 -1.18 12.46 -20.40
C PRO A 154 -0.81 10.97 -20.35
N THR A 155 0.44 10.60 -20.67
CA THR A 155 0.87 9.20 -20.65
C THR A 155 1.12 8.65 -19.25
N ILE A 156 1.28 9.54 -18.26
CA ILE A 156 1.54 9.19 -16.86
C ILE A 156 0.24 8.75 -16.16
N LYS A 157 0.19 7.48 -15.74
CA LYS A 157 -0.98 6.90 -15.06
C LYS A 157 -0.84 6.92 -13.54
N SER A 158 0.39 6.79 -13.05
CA SER A 158 0.72 6.77 -11.63
C SER A 158 2.01 7.56 -11.35
N LEU A 159 2.18 8.02 -10.11
CA LEU A 159 3.44 8.63 -9.67
C LEU A 159 4.59 7.62 -9.64
N ASP A 160 4.27 6.33 -9.49
CA ASP A 160 5.26 5.24 -9.48
C ASP A 160 5.90 5.02 -10.86
N ASP A 161 5.23 5.40 -11.95
CA ASP A 161 5.75 5.32 -13.32
C ASP A 161 7.00 6.21 -13.52
N LEU A 162 7.19 7.23 -12.69
CA LEU A 162 8.35 8.13 -12.75
C LEU A 162 9.59 7.60 -12.00
N GLY A 163 9.43 6.48 -11.28
CA GLY A 163 10.52 5.84 -10.53
C GLY A 163 10.92 6.56 -9.23
N SER A 164 11.96 6.03 -8.57
CA SER A 164 12.47 6.52 -7.27
C SER A 164 13.02 7.94 -7.32
N ASP A 165 13.48 8.39 -8.49
CA ASP A 165 14.11 9.70 -8.65
C ASP A 165 13.10 10.84 -8.46
N TYR A 166 11.84 10.62 -8.83
CA TYR A 166 10.76 11.57 -8.58
C TYR A 166 10.56 11.81 -7.08
N ALA A 167 10.48 10.75 -6.28
CA ALA A 167 10.34 10.86 -4.84
C ALA A 167 11.55 11.59 -4.21
N LEU A 168 12.77 11.33 -4.71
CA LEU A 168 13.99 12.03 -4.26
C LEU A 168 13.95 13.53 -4.57
N TYR A 169 13.51 13.94 -5.75
CA TYR A 169 13.38 15.36 -6.08
C TYR A 169 12.29 16.06 -5.27
N ILE A 170 11.16 15.41 -5.03
CA ILE A 170 10.11 15.95 -4.14
C ILE A 170 10.64 16.07 -2.70
N GLN A 171 11.39 15.09 -2.21
CA GLN A 171 12.03 15.14 -0.88
C GLN A 171 13.08 16.27 -0.80
N ALA A 172 13.81 16.53 -1.88
CA ALA A 172 14.74 17.66 -2.00
C ALA A 172 14.02 19.03 -2.07
N GLY A 173 12.68 19.05 -2.10
CA GLY A 173 11.86 20.26 -2.11
C GLY A 173 11.61 20.84 -3.50
N LEU A 174 11.89 20.08 -4.57
CA LEU A 174 11.55 20.51 -5.92
C LEU A 174 10.03 20.39 -6.15
N PRO A 175 9.39 21.40 -6.78
CA PRO A 175 7.98 21.26 -7.17
C PRO A 175 7.84 20.21 -8.29
N CYS A 176 6.67 19.57 -8.32
CA CYS A 176 6.29 18.50 -9.24
C CYS A 176 6.72 18.74 -10.71
N ASP A 177 6.35 19.90 -11.27
CA ASP A 177 6.67 20.26 -12.67
C ASP A 177 8.18 20.26 -12.98
N LYS A 178 8.99 20.68 -12.01
CA LYS A 178 10.45 20.75 -12.16
C LYS A 178 11.09 19.39 -11.97
N ALA A 179 10.58 18.60 -11.01
CA ALA A 179 11.02 17.23 -10.81
C ALA A 179 10.80 16.39 -12.08
N TYR A 180 9.63 16.52 -12.72
CA TYR A 180 9.35 15.84 -13.98
C TYR A 180 10.33 16.21 -15.10
N ARG A 181 10.58 17.51 -15.27
CA ARG A 181 11.50 18.01 -16.29
C ARG A 181 12.95 17.58 -16.03
N ALA A 182 13.36 17.50 -14.76
CA ALA A 182 14.68 17.00 -14.39
C ALA A 182 14.83 15.53 -14.78
N ILE A 183 13.87 14.67 -14.45
CA ILE A 183 13.87 13.26 -14.86
C ILE A 183 13.94 13.13 -16.38
N LYS A 184 13.14 13.91 -17.12
CA LYS A 184 13.19 13.89 -18.59
C LYS A 184 14.50 14.42 -19.17
N ALA A 185 15.14 15.38 -18.52
CA ALA A 185 16.46 15.84 -18.92
C ALA A 185 17.52 14.75 -18.69
N ASP A 186 17.49 14.09 -17.53
CA ASP A 186 18.42 13.01 -17.19
C ASP A 186 18.20 11.78 -18.10
N GLU A 187 16.96 11.42 -18.41
CA GLU A 187 16.65 10.39 -19.41
C GLU A 187 17.21 10.75 -20.80
N ALA A 188 17.13 12.03 -21.19
CA ALA A 188 17.62 12.49 -22.49
C ALA A 188 19.15 12.50 -22.56
N GLU A 189 19.84 12.85 -21.46
CA GLU A 189 21.29 12.83 -21.37
C GLU A 189 21.85 11.40 -21.34
N ASN A 190 21.17 10.50 -20.61
CA ASN A 190 21.55 9.09 -20.54
C ASN A 190 21.17 8.28 -21.78
N LYS A 191 20.25 8.78 -22.62
CA LYS A 191 19.93 8.14 -23.89
C LYS A 191 21.10 8.34 -24.84
N VAL A 192 21.84 7.25 -25.10
CA VAL A 192 22.92 7.22 -26.11
C VAL A 192 22.34 7.60 -27.47
N VAL A 193 22.44 8.88 -27.84
CA VAL A 193 22.10 9.34 -29.18
C VAL A 193 23.24 8.88 -30.07
N THR A 194 22.99 7.81 -30.85
CA THR A 194 23.91 7.44 -31.92
C THR A 194 24.11 8.68 -32.80
N PRO A 195 25.35 9.17 -32.97
CA PRO A 195 25.59 10.33 -33.81
C PRO A 195 25.00 10.08 -35.19
N LYS A 196 24.34 11.10 -35.77
CA LYS A 196 23.82 10.99 -37.13
C LYS A 196 24.97 10.49 -38.03
N PRO A 197 24.72 9.49 -38.89
CA PRO A 197 25.77 8.98 -39.76
C PRO A 197 26.35 10.14 -40.57
N ILE A 198 27.64 10.39 -40.40
CA ILE A 198 28.39 11.35 -41.21
C ILE A 198 28.26 10.88 -42.66
N GLY A 199 27.54 11.64 -43.48
CA GLY A 199 27.37 11.36 -44.92
C GLY A 199 25.94 11.16 -45.41
N ALA A 200 24.92 11.13 -44.54
CA ALA A 200 23.53 11.17 -45.00
C ALA A 200 23.11 12.63 -45.29
N VAL A 201 23.57 13.15 -46.43
CA VAL A 201 22.90 14.26 -47.10
C VAL A 201 21.55 13.69 -47.53
N VAL A 202 20.49 13.95 -46.76
CA VAL A 202 19.14 13.87 -47.29
C VAL A 202 19.11 14.93 -48.37
N GLY A 203 19.24 14.49 -49.63
CA GLY A 203 19.10 15.35 -50.78
C GLY A 203 17.67 15.89 -50.79
N ASP A 204 17.44 16.99 -50.09
CA ASP A 204 16.45 17.95 -50.52
C ASP A 204 16.97 18.48 -51.85
N GLY A 205 16.21 18.23 -52.92
CA GLY A 205 16.60 18.48 -54.30
C GLY A 205 16.68 19.96 -54.62
N SER A 206 17.58 20.70 -53.97
CA SER A 206 18.04 21.97 -54.50
C SER A 206 19.03 21.66 -55.62
N GLU A 207 18.53 21.69 -56.85
CA GLU A 207 19.33 21.67 -58.07
C GLU A 207 20.39 22.79 -57.96
N GLU A 208 21.62 22.42 -57.63
CA GLU A 208 22.77 23.33 -57.74
C GLU A 208 22.99 23.63 -59.22
N THR A 209 22.63 24.85 -59.62
CA THR A 209 22.81 25.42 -60.95
C THR A 209 24.28 25.78 -61.19
N PHE A 210 25.16 24.79 -61.18
CA PHE A 210 26.54 24.94 -61.69
C PHE A 210 26.65 24.30 -63.07
N HIS A 211 26.32 25.07 -64.10
CA HIS A 211 26.61 24.70 -65.49
C HIS A 211 28.07 25.04 -65.81
N ALA A 212 28.95 24.04 -65.70
CA ALA A 212 30.27 24.12 -66.30
C ALA A 212 30.12 24.09 -67.84
N ALA A 213 30.62 25.14 -68.49
CA ALA A 213 30.39 25.47 -69.88
C ALA A 213 31.26 24.65 -70.86
N ASP A 214 31.23 23.32 -70.80
CA ASP A 214 31.90 22.46 -71.80
C ASP A 214 31.39 21.01 -71.72
N ASP A 215 30.13 20.78 -72.12
CA ASP A 215 29.71 19.40 -72.40
C ASP A 215 28.78 19.36 -73.61
N GLU A 216 29.28 18.77 -74.69
CA GLU A 216 28.70 18.63 -76.04
C GLU A 216 27.31 17.94 -76.08
N ARG A 217 26.81 17.51 -74.91
CA ARG A 217 25.49 16.91 -74.69
C ARG A 217 24.34 17.91 -74.77
N LEU A 218 24.62 19.20 -74.57
CA LEU A 218 23.60 20.27 -74.65
C LEU A 218 23.07 20.51 -76.07
N ASN A 219 23.86 20.14 -77.10
CA ASN A 219 23.49 20.28 -78.51
C ASN A 219 22.82 19.04 -79.10
N SER A 220 22.59 17.99 -78.31
CA SER A 220 21.82 16.85 -78.78
C SER A 220 20.35 17.23 -78.98
N GLN A 221 19.80 16.94 -80.15
CA GLN A 221 18.40 17.23 -80.53
C GLN A 221 17.41 16.73 -79.46
N ASP A 222 17.75 15.63 -78.78
CA ASP A 222 16.92 15.02 -77.73
C ASP A 222 16.91 15.81 -76.41
N PHE A 223 18.01 16.50 -76.08
CA PHE A 223 18.09 17.35 -74.90
C PHE A 223 17.33 18.66 -75.13
N VAL A 224 17.47 19.24 -76.32
CA VAL A 224 16.75 20.45 -76.74
C VAL A 224 15.24 20.20 -76.75
N ASN A 225 14.77 19.04 -77.23
CA ASN A 225 13.35 18.71 -77.23
C ASN A 225 12.77 18.56 -75.82
N LYS A 226 13.51 17.92 -74.89
CA LYS A 226 13.04 17.74 -73.51
C LYS A 226 12.98 19.04 -72.71
N HIS A 227 13.88 19.98 -73.00
CA HIS A 227 13.97 21.26 -72.29
C HIS A 227 13.48 22.46 -73.13
N PHE A 228 12.80 22.21 -74.25
CA PHE A 228 12.39 23.23 -75.22
C PHE A 228 11.55 24.35 -74.59
N GLU A 229 10.59 24.00 -73.73
CA GLU A 229 9.73 24.97 -73.05
C GLU A 229 10.50 25.85 -72.07
N GLN A 230 11.49 25.31 -71.37
CA GLN A 230 12.37 26.08 -70.48
C GLN A 230 13.27 27.03 -71.27
N ILE A 231 13.86 26.55 -72.37
CA ILE A 231 14.71 27.34 -73.27
C ILE A 231 13.91 28.48 -73.93
N LYS A 232 12.68 28.21 -74.37
CA LYS A 232 11.79 29.24 -74.95
C LYS A 232 11.44 30.32 -73.93
N LYS A 233 11.22 29.92 -72.68
CA LYS A 233 10.91 30.84 -71.57
C LYS A 233 12.11 31.67 -71.13
N SER A 234 13.32 31.14 -71.22
CA SER A 234 14.56 31.88 -70.94
C SER A 234 14.93 32.84 -72.08
N MET A 235 14.72 32.45 -73.35
CA MET A 235 14.95 33.33 -74.50
C MET A 235 13.95 34.48 -74.60
N SER A 236 12.73 34.33 -74.08
CA SER A 236 11.73 35.42 -74.08
C SER A 236 12.03 36.54 -73.06
N LYS A 237 13.10 36.41 -72.27
CA LYS A 237 13.50 37.37 -71.23
C LYS A 237 14.72 38.22 -71.60
N TRP A 238 15.21 38.09 -72.83
CA TRP A 238 16.31 38.87 -73.41
C TRP A 238 15.79 39.64 -74.62
#